data_AF-A0A8D8MK92-F1
#
_entry.id   AF-A0A8D8MK92-F1
#
_cell.length_a   1.000
_cell.length_b   1.000
_cell.length_c   1.000
_cell.angle_alpha   90.00
_cell.angle_beta   90.00
_cell.angle_gamma   90.00
#
_symmetry.space_group_name_H-M   'P 1'
#
loop_
_entity.id
_entity.type
_entity.pdbx_description
1 polymer ?
#
loop_
_entity_poly.entity_id
_entity_poly.type
_entity_poly.pdbx_seq_one_letter_code
_entity_poly.pdbx_strand_id
1 'polypeptide(L)'
;MFLQFCFVLSLLLCNVHGHQNQEFLQYLVEPEEPRGERHVHPPPVSLPTDEKETLRQKRLISASEYEKTAQFWNVGAQLKLKEQLLKRTNRNVAKNVIFFLGDGMSIPTLAASRMYLGQMHGHTGEETQLSFEEFPDIGLVKVSAV
;
A
#
# COMPACT_ATOMS: atom_id res chain seq x y z
N MET A 1 -2.22 -17.07 27.33
CA MET A 1 -3.56 -16.83 26.75
C MET A 1 -3.52 -15.99 25.47
N PHE A 2 -2.69 -14.93 25.40
CA PHE A 2 -2.45 -14.16 24.16
C PHE A 2 -1.87 -15.00 23.00
N LEU A 3 -0.97 -15.95 23.28
CA LEU A 3 -0.36 -16.79 22.26
C LEU A 3 -1.35 -17.74 21.55
N GLN A 4 -2.43 -18.14 22.23
CA GLN A 4 -3.40 -19.10 21.69
C GLN A 4 -4.39 -18.42 20.73
N PHE A 5 -4.66 -17.13 20.93
CA PHE A 5 -5.52 -16.33 20.05
C PHE A 5 -4.85 -15.98 18.71
N CYS A 6 -3.53 -15.72 18.71
CA CYS A 6 -2.78 -15.51 17.47
C CYS A 6 -2.77 -16.76 16.56
N PHE A 7 -2.72 -17.97 17.13
CA PHE A 7 -2.63 -19.20 16.33
C PHE A 7 -3.93 -19.53 15.60
N VAL A 8 -5.09 -19.24 16.20
CA VAL A 8 -6.40 -19.48 15.58
C VAL A 8 -6.68 -18.45 14.48
N LEU A 9 -6.23 -17.21 14.63
CA LEU A 9 -6.34 -16.18 13.58
C LEU A 9 -5.38 -16.43 12.40
N SER A 10 -4.17 -16.95 12.68
CA SER A 10 -3.20 -17.32 11.64
C SER A 10 -3.68 -18.49 10.77
N LEU A 11 -4.39 -19.46 11.33
CA LEU A 11 -4.91 -20.61 10.56
C LEU A 11 -6.15 -20.27 9.71
N LEU A 12 -6.92 -19.26 10.10
CA LEU A 12 -8.07 -18.77 9.31
C LEU A 12 -7.66 -17.82 8.17
N LEU A 13 -6.53 -17.12 8.30
CA LEU A 13 -6.03 -16.18 7.28
C LEU A 13 -4.98 -16.79 6.34
N CYS A 14 -4.45 -17.98 6.62
CA CYS A 14 -3.39 -18.61 5.82
C CYS A 14 -3.80 -19.04 4.40
N ASN A 15 -5.10 -18.98 4.05
CA ASN A 15 -5.61 -19.34 2.73
C ASN A 15 -5.73 -18.17 1.74
N VAL A 16 -5.30 -16.97 2.13
CA VAL A 16 -5.15 -15.83 1.21
C VAL A 16 -3.66 -15.48 1.11
N HIS A 17 -2.90 -16.40 0.49
CA HIS A 17 -1.58 -16.05 -0.04
C HIS A 17 -1.80 -15.16 -1.28
N GLY A 18 -2.09 -13.89 -1.02
CA GLY A 18 -1.92 -12.81 -1.99
C GLY A 18 -0.43 -12.60 -2.17
N HIS A 19 0.15 -13.30 -3.13
CA HIS A 19 1.53 -13.16 -3.57
C HIS A 19 1.85 -11.66 -3.69
N GLN A 20 2.83 -11.20 -2.91
CA GLN A 20 3.26 -9.81 -2.91
C GLN A 20 3.56 -9.37 -4.34
N ASN A 21 2.83 -8.33 -4.78
CA ASN A 21 3.11 -7.61 -6.02
C ASN A 21 4.43 -6.84 -5.84
N GLN A 22 5.57 -7.51 -6.05
CA GLN A 22 6.89 -6.88 -6.16
C GLN A 22 7.35 -6.68 -7.61
N GLU A 23 6.52 -6.91 -8.63
CA GLU A 23 6.91 -6.74 -10.05
C GLU A 23 6.28 -5.53 -10.77
N PHE A 24 5.62 -4.59 -10.08
CA PHE A 24 4.86 -3.53 -10.76
C PHE A 24 5.43 -2.10 -10.63
N LEU A 25 6.75 -1.94 -10.71
CA LEU A 25 7.40 -0.63 -10.89
C LEU A 25 8.19 -0.51 -12.21
N GLN A 26 7.72 -1.15 -13.28
CA GLN A 26 8.35 -1.01 -14.61
C GLN A 26 7.44 -0.30 -15.64
N TYR A 27 6.25 0.20 -15.30
CA TYR A 27 5.32 0.67 -16.34
C TYR A 27 4.84 2.12 -16.21
N LEU A 28 5.13 2.86 -17.30
CA LEU A 28 4.60 4.14 -17.77
C LEU A 28 5.24 5.44 -17.26
N VAL A 29 6.43 5.71 -17.79
CA VAL A 29 6.75 7.05 -18.33
C VAL A 29 7.14 6.86 -19.80
N GLU A 30 6.16 6.91 -20.69
CA GLU A 30 6.41 7.11 -22.13
C GLU A 30 6.57 8.63 -22.35
N PRO A 31 7.71 9.13 -22.85
CA PRO A 31 7.87 10.54 -23.17
C PRO A 31 7.23 10.86 -24.53
N GLU A 32 6.39 11.89 -24.57
CA GLU A 32 5.92 12.54 -25.82
C GLU A 32 7.13 13.07 -26.63
N GLU A 33 7.26 12.62 -27.87
CA GLU A 33 8.27 13.05 -28.86
C GLU A 33 7.83 14.35 -29.58
N PRO A 34 8.61 15.46 -29.56
CA PRO A 34 8.35 16.59 -30.44
C PRO A 34 9.04 16.40 -31.80
N ARG A 35 8.25 16.59 -32.87
CA ARG A 35 8.65 16.56 -34.28
C ARG A 35 9.84 17.48 -34.61
N GLY A 36 10.91 16.87 -35.13
CA GLY A 36 11.62 17.32 -36.34
C GLY A 36 12.85 18.21 -36.18
N GLU A 37 14.04 17.64 -36.42
CA GLU A 37 15.04 18.12 -37.40
C GLU A 37 16.25 17.16 -37.42
N ARG A 38 16.62 16.67 -38.61
CA ARG A 38 17.74 15.74 -38.81
C ARG A 38 19.05 16.52 -38.78
N HIS A 39 19.69 16.60 -37.62
CA HIS A 39 21.11 16.94 -37.49
C HIS A 39 21.91 15.66 -37.22
N VAL A 40 22.85 15.35 -38.12
CA VAL A 40 23.71 14.17 -38.01
C VAL A 40 24.75 14.45 -36.91
N HIS A 41 24.63 13.77 -35.77
CA HIS A 41 25.59 13.91 -34.66
C HIS A 41 26.92 13.19 -34.97
N PRO A 42 28.07 13.74 -34.56
CA PRO A 42 29.36 13.05 -34.60
C PRO A 42 29.37 11.79 -33.72
N PRO A 43 30.25 10.80 -34.00
CA PRO A 43 30.29 9.55 -33.24
C PRO A 43 30.54 9.80 -31.75
N PRO A 44 29.94 9.00 -30.86
CA PRO A 44 29.94 9.28 -29.44
C PRO A 44 31.37 9.22 -28.89
N VAL A 45 31.81 10.34 -28.32
CA VAL A 45 32.98 10.37 -27.43
C VAL A 45 32.67 9.39 -26.29
N SER A 46 33.57 8.44 -26.04
CA SER A 46 33.42 7.49 -24.94
C SER A 46 33.52 8.25 -23.61
N LEU A 47 32.36 8.59 -23.05
CA LEU A 47 32.27 9.17 -21.70
C LEU A 47 32.81 8.16 -20.67
N PRO A 48 33.54 8.62 -19.63
CA PRO A 48 34.02 7.77 -18.54
C PRO A 48 32.86 6.94 -17.96
N THR A 49 33.10 5.65 -17.72
CA THR A 49 32.11 4.65 -17.29
C THR A 49 31.30 5.07 -16.06
N ASP A 50 31.88 5.94 -15.23
CA ASP A 50 31.33 6.47 -13.98
C ASP A 50 30.08 7.36 -14.18
N GLU A 51 30.01 8.13 -15.28
CA GLU A 51 28.86 9.00 -15.55
C GLU A 51 27.61 8.20 -15.94
N LYS A 52 27.76 7.08 -16.65
CA LYS A 52 26.65 6.22 -17.06
C LYS A 52 26.01 5.51 -15.87
N GLU A 53 26.83 5.10 -14.90
CA GLU A 53 26.38 4.46 -13.67
C GLU A 53 25.69 5.48 -12.75
N THR A 54 26.25 6.69 -12.65
CA THR A 54 25.63 7.82 -11.93
C THR A 54 24.29 8.25 -12.54
N LEU A 55 24.17 8.25 -13.88
CA LEU A 55 22.91 8.54 -14.60
C LEU A 55 21.86 7.41 -14.50
N ARG A 56 22.31 6.16 -14.34
CA ARG A 56 21.42 5.02 -14.06
C ARG A 56 20.95 5.05 -12.61
N GLN A 57 21.82 5.41 -11.68
CA GLN A 57 21.48 5.58 -10.27
C GLN A 57 20.53 6.76 -10.05
N LYS A 58 20.70 7.86 -10.80
CA LYS A 58 19.77 9.01 -10.84
C LYS A 58 18.35 8.65 -11.34
N ARG A 59 18.16 7.49 -11.98
CA ARG A 59 16.84 7.05 -12.49
C ARG A 59 16.03 6.23 -11.50
N LEU A 60 16.62 5.75 -10.40
CA LEU A 60 15.91 4.99 -9.38
C LEU A 60 15.53 5.92 -8.22
N ILE A 61 14.27 6.37 -8.21
CA ILE A 61 13.71 7.12 -7.08
C ILE A 61 13.42 6.11 -5.96
N SER A 62 13.85 6.39 -4.71
CA SER A 62 13.53 5.52 -3.58
C SER A 62 12.04 5.58 -3.24
N ALA A 63 11.48 4.57 -2.56
CA ALA A 63 10.07 4.57 -2.17
C ALA A 63 9.68 5.83 -1.37
N SER A 64 10.54 6.26 -0.44
CA SER A 64 10.33 7.48 0.36
C SER A 64 10.39 8.75 -0.49
N GLU A 65 11.25 8.83 -1.51
CA GLU A 65 11.27 9.98 -2.41
C GLU A 65 10.07 9.97 -3.37
N TYR A 66 9.59 8.79 -3.77
CA TYR A 66 8.43 8.67 -4.64
C TYR A 66 7.14 9.10 -3.92
N GLU A 67 6.99 8.77 -2.63
CA GLU A 67 5.85 9.20 -1.80
C GLU A 67 5.71 10.73 -1.70
N LYS A 68 6.81 11.48 -1.84
CA LYS A 68 6.81 12.95 -1.89
C LYS A 68 6.23 13.51 -3.19
N THR A 69 6.05 12.69 -4.21
CA THR A 69 5.50 13.10 -5.50
C THR A 69 3.97 13.04 -5.50
N ALA A 70 3.31 13.94 -6.23
CA ALA A 70 1.85 13.92 -6.37
C ALA A 70 1.33 12.65 -7.07
N GLN A 71 2.16 12.06 -7.95
CA GLN A 71 1.84 10.86 -8.71
C GLN A 71 1.55 9.67 -7.78
N PHE A 72 2.34 9.48 -6.72
CA PHE A 72 2.12 8.41 -5.75
C PHE A 72 0.70 8.43 -5.18
N TRP A 73 0.28 9.59 -4.67
CA TRP A 73 -1.06 9.77 -4.08
C TRP A 73 -2.18 9.68 -5.12
N ASN A 74 -1.98 10.25 -6.31
CA ASN A 74 -2.98 10.18 -7.39
C ASN A 74 -3.22 8.75 -7.85
N VAL A 75 -2.17 7.97 -8.07
CA VAL A 75 -2.29 6.56 -8.48
C VAL A 75 -2.96 5.74 -7.40
N GLY A 76 -2.53 5.88 -6.13
CA GLY A 76 -3.15 5.19 -5.00
C GLY A 76 -4.64 5.49 -4.86
N ALA A 77 -5.03 6.76 -5.00
CA ALA A 77 -6.44 7.18 -4.94
C ALA A 77 -7.27 6.60 -6.09
N GLN A 78 -6.76 6.61 -7.32
CA GLN A 78 -7.46 6.04 -8.48
C GLN A 78 -7.66 4.52 -8.35
N LEU A 79 -6.65 3.81 -7.84
CA LEU A 79 -6.74 2.38 -7.56
C LEU A 79 -7.80 2.11 -6.49
N LYS A 80 -7.78 2.86 -5.38
CA LYS A 80 -8.76 2.68 -4.31
C LYS A 80 -10.19 3.00 -4.78
N LEU A 81 -10.37 4.04 -5.59
CA LEU A 81 -11.66 4.36 -6.19
C LEU A 81 -12.18 3.21 -7.07
N LYS A 82 -11.33 2.66 -7.94
CA LYS A 82 -11.67 1.51 -8.78
C LYS A 82 -12.07 0.29 -7.94
N GLU A 83 -11.33 0.01 -6.86
CA GLU A 83 -11.67 -1.06 -5.92
C GLU A 83 -13.06 -0.85 -5.30
N GLN A 84 -13.37 0.37 -4.84
CA GLN A 84 -14.68 0.70 -4.27
C GLN A 84 -15.83 0.59 -5.29
N LEU A 85 -15.61 0.98 -6.54
CA LEU A 85 -16.61 0.86 -7.62
C LEU A 85 -16.94 -0.60 -7.97
N LEU A 86 -16.00 -1.52 -7.78
CA LEU A 86 -16.18 -2.94 -8.06
C LEU A 86 -16.79 -3.72 -6.89
N LYS A 87 -16.87 -3.10 -5.71
CA LYS A 87 -17.37 -3.73 -4.49
C LYS A 87 -18.86 -4.05 -4.62
N ARG A 88 -19.23 -5.30 -4.32
CA ARG A 88 -20.63 -5.77 -4.33
C ARG A 88 -21.13 -6.00 -2.91
N THR A 89 -22.25 -5.39 -2.56
CA THR A 89 -22.91 -5.61 -1.27
C THR A 89 -23.51 -7.02 -1.20
N ASN A 90 -23.19 -7.76 -0.15
CA ASN A 90 -23.86 -9.02 0.17
C ASN A 90 -25.22 -8.72 0.82
N ARG A 91 -26.32 -9.11 0.15
CA ARG A 91 -27.70 -8.94 0.65
C ARG A 91 -28.33 -10.22 1.19
N ASN A 92 -27.55 -11.31 1.27
CA ASN A 92 -28.04 -12.58 1.81
C ASN A 92 -28.18 -12.49 3.33
N VAL A 93 -29.07 -13.33 3.89
CA VAL A 93 -29.22 -13.46 5.34
C VAL A 93 -28.00 -14.16 5.93
N ALA A 94 -27.38 -13.58 6.96
CA ALA A 94 -26.23 -14.15 7.64
C ALA A 94 -26.63 -15.41 8.43
N LYS A 95 -25.88 -16.50 8.27
CA LYS A 95 -26.07 -17.75 9.02
C LYS A 95 -25.37 -17.74 10.38
N ASN A 96 -24.23 -17.04 10.45
CA ASN A 96 -23.38 -16.97 11.63
C ASN A 96 -23.03 -15.50 11.91
N VAL A 97 -22.83 -15.18 13.18
CA VAL A 97 -22.36 -13.87 13.64
C VAL A 97 -21.09 -14.09 14.45
N ILE A 98 -20.02 -13.41 14.05
CA ILE A 98 -18.76 -13.36 14.81
C ILE A 98 -18.58 -11.91 15.24
N PHE A 99 -18.38 -11.69 16.53
CA PHE A 99 -18.23 -10.36 17.10
C PHE A 99 -16.90 -10.26 17.84
N PHE A 100 -16.08 -9.29 17.43
CA PHE A 100 -14.82 -8.96 18.07
C PHE A 100 -14.99 -7.70 18.91
N LEU A 101 -14.73 -7.79 20.21
CA LEU A 101 -14.80 -6.67 21.13
C LEU A 101 -13.40 -6.34 21.65
N GLY A 102 -12.88 -5.18 21.26
CA GLY A 102 -11.65 -4.62 21.82
C GLY A 102 -11.99 -3.69 22.98
N ASP A 103 -11.81 -4.16 24.22
CA ASP A 103 -11.96 -3.31 25.41
C ASP A 103 -10.85 -2.24 25.43
N GLY A 104 -11.23 -0.98 25.67
CA GLY A 104 -10.31 0.15 25.63
C GLY A 104 -9.76 0.53 24.24
N MET A 105 -10.26 -0.07 23.15
CA MET A 105 -9.75 0.17 21.80
C MET A 105 -10.31 1.47 21.18
N SER A 106 -9.75 2.59 21.62
CA SER A 106 -10.03 3.92 21.05
C SER A 106 -9.31 4.16 19.71
N ILE A 107 -9.69 5.19 18.96
CA ILE A 107 -9.01 5.57 17.70
C ILE A 107 -7.49 5.82 17.88
N PRO A 108 -7.01 6.49 18.95
CA PRO A 108 -5.57 6.59 19.20
C PRO A 108 -4.90 5.23 19.46
N THR A 109 -5.58 4.32 20.16
CA THR A 109 -5.08 2.96 20.42
C THR A 109 -4.91 2.19 19.11
N LEU A 110 -5.82 2.40 18.16
CA LEU A 110 -5.73 1.84 16.82
C LEU A 110 -4.48 2.33 16.07
N ALA A 111 -4.26 3.64 16.04
CA ALA A 111 -3.09 4.24 15.40
C ALA A 111 -1.78 3.76 16.02
N ALA A 112 -1.70 3.72 17.36
CA ALA A 112 -0.51 3.21 18.06
C ALA A 112 -0.25 1.73 17.76
N SER A 113 -1.32 0.92 17.69
CA SER A 113 -1.22 -0.50 17.34
C SER A 113 -0.71 -0.70 15.91
N ARG A 114 -1.14 0.16 14.97
CA ARG A 114 -0.67 0.16 13.58
C ARG A 114 0.81 0.49 13.48
N MET A 115 1.25 1.56 14.14
CA MET A 115 2.67 1.93 14.20
C MET A 115 3.52 0.81 14.78
N TYR A 116 3.08 0.25 15.91
CA TYR A 116 3.77 -0.86 16.56
C TYR A 116 3.87 -2.09 15.65
N LEU A 117 2.79 -2.46 14.97
CA LEU A 117 2.79 -3.60 14.03
C LEU A 117 3.76 -3.39 12.87
N GLY A 118 3.78 -2.19 12.26
CA GLY A 118 4.69 -1.92 11.17
C GLY A 118 6.16 -1.91 11.60
N GLN A 119 6.46 -1.34 12.77
CA GLN A 119 7.81 -1.37 13.34
C GLN A 119 8.29 -2.79 13.63
N MET A 120 7.40 -3.67 14.12
CA MET A 120 7.68 -5.09 14.30
C MET A 120 8.01 -5.81 12.98
N HIS A 121 7.52 -5.29 11.85
CA HIS A 121 7.82 -5.79 10.50
C HIS A 121 8.96 -5.04 9.79
N GLY A 122 9.63 -4.09 10.47
CA GLY A 122 10.72 -3.30 9.88
C GLY A 122 10.27 -2.16 8.96
N HIS A 123 9.02 -1.73 9.07
CA HIS A 123 8.46 -0.57 8.37
C HIS A 123 8.24 0.63 9.31
N THR A 124 7.88 1.79 8.75
CA THR A 124 7.53 3.00 9.51
C THR A 124 6.24 2.84 10.31
N GLY A 125 5.29 2.08 9.78
CA GLY A 125 4.07 1.65 10.43
C GLY A 125 2.83 2.51 10.18
N GLU A 126 2.96 3.66 9.53
CA GLU A 126 1.80 4.47 9.14
C GLU A 126 1.05 3.85 7.95
N GLU A 127 1.80 3.18 7.07
CA GLU A 127 1.34 2.46 5.89
C GLU A 127 0.80 1.05 6.18
N THR A 128 1.08 0.54 7.38
CA THR A 128 0.61 -0.78 7.81
C THR A 128 -0.89 -0.75 8.05
N GLN A 129 -1.60 -1.87 7.87
CA GLN A 129 -3.02 -1.99 8.19
C GLN A 129 -3.25 -3.14 9.17
N LEU A 130 -4.19 -2.95 10.08
CA LEU A 130 -4.65 -4.03 10.97
C LEU A 130 -5.69 -4.89 10.24
N SER A 131 -5.80 -6.17 10.58
CA SER A 131 -6.65 -7.11 9.83
C SER A 131 -8.14 -6.72 9.75
N PHE A 132 -8.64 -5.96 10.72
CA PHE A 132 -10.04 -5.48 10.70
C PHE A 132 -10.21 -4.14 9.98
N GLU A 133 -9.13 -3.46 9.56
CA GLU A 133 -9.20 -2.26 8.69
C GLU A 133 -9.42 -2.63 7.22
N GLU A 134 -9.15 -3.89 6.86
CA GLU A 134 -9.51 -4.47 5.55
C GLU A 134 -11.01 -4.77 5.44
N PHE A 135 -11.76 -4.68 6.56
CA PHE A 135 -13.19 -4.92 6.52
C PHE A 135 -13.88 -3.92 5.59
N PRO A 136 -14.88 -4.38 4.82
CA PRO A 136 -15.48 -3.57 3.77
C PRO A 136 -16.14 -2.32 4.31
N ASP A 137 -16.71 -2.37 5.51
CA ASP A 137 -17.59 -1.33 6.04
C ASP A 137 -17.12 -0.93 7.45
N ILE A 138 -17.15 0.37 7.73
CA ILE A 138 -16.79 0.97 9.02
C ILE A 138 -17.94 1.86 9.51
N GLY A 139 -18.12 1.91 10.83
CA GLY A 139 -19.10 2.78 11.48
C GLY A 139 -18.55 3.38 12.77
N LEU A 140 -19.07 4.54 13.15
CA LEU A 140 -18.77 5.18 14.43
C LEU A 140 -19.94 4.98 15.39
N VAL A 141 -19.63 4.68 16.65
CA VAL A 141 -20.63 4.44 17.70
C VAL A 141 -20.49 5.53 18.77
N LYS A 142 -21.61 6.13 19.17
CA LYS A 142 -21.68 7.03 20.32
C LYS A 142 -21.71 6.20 21.61
N VAL A 143 -20.72 6.42 22.49
CA VAL A 143 -20.52 5.61 23.71
C VAL A 143 -20.92 6.35 25.00
N SER A 144 -21.78 7.36 24.93
CA SER A 144 -22.25 8.07 26.12
C SER A 144 -23.18 7.19 26.95
N ALA A 145 -22.89 7.04 28.24
CA ALA A 145 -23.91 6.65 29.20
C ALA A 145 -24.93 7.79 29.31
N VAL A 146 -26.22 7.45 29.23
CA VAL A 146 -27.32 8.36 29.58
C VAL A 146 -27.54 8.29 31.09
#